data_AF-A0A8X7XZ55-F1
#
_entry.id   AF-A0A8X7XZ55-F1
#
_cell.length_a   1.000
_cell.length_b   1.000
_cell.length_c   1.000
_cell.angle_alpha   90.00
_cell.angle_beta   90.00
_cell.angle_gamma   90.00
#
_symmetry.space_group_name_H-M   'P 1'
#
loop_
_entity.id
_entity.type
_entity.pdbx_description
1 polymer ?
#
loop_
_entity_poly.entity_id
_entity_poly.type
_entity_poly.pdbx_seq_one_letter_code
_entity_poly.pdbx_strand_id
1 'polypeptide(L)'
;MKFGQPVKTFEVEDKEQCKKECLSNCSCQAYSFVEVKVNRRRDRQPRTCLIWMDDDLKDLQEEYSYGGPDLFVRVAISDIASKAKSCQPCGTNVIPYPLSTGSDCGDPAYFSFYCNNSIGKLSFKTPSGIYNVTTINQDTRTFLIRGKYVDDCNDGTRGQIREFNTSFPFKMYTYKAWCGTVTGNFISKVSSQGLVEIDIGWEPPPEPVCSSSSDCDDWPNSTCNVTGNGTARCLCNSNFLWDGMALNCVQGVAIASVIVLSSIFLYICILMRKKAKRRESQQNTERNAAVLYGTEKRVKNLIDAEDGYMSPEYALDGLFSVKSDVFSFGVVVLEILSGKRNTGYFNSDEAQSLLAYAWRLWREDKALDLMDETLREICNTNEFLRCVNVALLCVQDDPSDRPTMSNVVVMLSSETANLPVPKNPAFFIRRGLSGIASCSSKQGTGLFSTASSSSKQEINIDTKIASDEGR
;
A
#
# COMPACT_ATOMS: atom_id res chain seq x y z
N MET A 1 -37.44 -21.04 -4.66
CA MET A 1 -36.29 -20.21 -4.22
C MET A 1 -35.43 -21.03 -3.27
N LYS A 2 -34.10 -20.98 -3.43
CA LYS A 2 -33.13 -21.48 -2.45
C LYS A 2 -32.67 -20.30 -1.58
N PHE A 3 -32.61 -20.52 -0.28
CA PHE A 3 -32.19 -19.53 0.73
C PHE A 3 -31.43 -20.23 1.86
N GLY A 4 -30.67 -19.46 2.64
CA GLY A 4 -29.99 -19.95 3.85
C GLY A 4 -30.96 -20.55 4.88
N GLN A 5 -30.46 -21.43 5.75
CA GLN A 5 -31.29 -22.06 6.79
C GLN A 5 -31.88 -20.99 7.73
N PRO A 6 -33.19 -21.05 8.05
CA PRO A 6 -33.82 -20.09 8.96
C PRO A 6 -33.27 -20.27 10.39
N VAL A 7 -32.98 -19.15 11.06
CA VAL A 7 -32.44 -19.14 12.43
C VAL A 7 -33.47 -19.63 13.45
N LYS A 8 -34.74 -19.27 13.23
CA LYS A 8 -35.84 -19.65 14.13
C LYS A 8 -36.93 -20.35 13.35
N THR A 9 -37.28 -21.54 13.80
CA THR A 9 -38.36 -22.37 13.27
C THR A 9 -39.27 -22.79 14.41
N PHE A 10 -40.55 -22.47 14.35
CA PHE A 10 -41.52 -22.81 15.41
C PHE A 10 -42.95 -22.91 14.85
N GLU A 11 -43.82 -23.60 15.57
CA GLU A 11 -45.22 -23.74 15.20
C GLU A 11 -46.03 -22.49 15.55
N VAL A 12 -46.91 -22.07 14.65
CA VAL A 12 -47.79 -20.90 14.80
C VAL A 12 -49.21 -21.28 14.43
N GLU A 13 -50.20 -20.59 14.98
CA GLU A 13 -51.60 -20.83 14.61
C GLU A 13 -51.96 -20.14 13.30
N ASP A 14 -51.38 -18.98 12.99
CA ASP A 14 -51.65 -18.23 11.77
C ASP A 14 -50.44 -17.43 11.27
N LYS A 15 -50.60 -16.86 10.08
CA LYS A 15 -49.58 -16.01 9.44
C LYS A 15 -49.33 -14.71 10.22
N GLU A 16 -50.34 -14.14 10.87
CA GLU A 16 -50.21 -12.87 11.59
C GLU A 16 -49.36 -13.03 12.86
N GLN A 17 -49.37 -14.19 13.50
CA GLN A 17 -48.49 -14.53 14.61
C GLN A 17 -47.02 -14.55 14.16
N CYS A 18 -46.74 -15.16 13.01
CA CYS A 18 -45.40 -15.19 12.41
C CYS A 18 -44.91 -13.77 12.05
N LYS A 19 -45.79 -12.96 11.45
CA LYS A 19 -45.53 -11.56 11.13
C LYS A 19 -45.29 -10.72 12.39
N LYS A 20 -46.11 -10.86 13.42
CA LYS A 20 -45.98 -10.12 14.69
C LYS A 20 -44.66 -10.45 15.38
N GLU A 21 -44.27 -11.72 15.39
CA GLU A 21 -42.98 -12.15 15.94
C GLU A 21 -41.82 -11.47 15.20
N CYS A 22 -41.83 -11.50 13.87
CA CYS A 22 -40.80 -10.83 13.06
C CYS A 22 -40.80 -9.31 13.29
N LEU A 23 -41.96 -8.65 13.30
CA LEU A 23 -42.03 -7.19 13.51
C LEU A 23 -41.63 -6.76 14.93
N SER A 24 -41.81 -7.63 15.93
CA SER A 24 -41.40 -7.37 17.31
C SER A 24 -39.89 -7.45 17.50
N ASN A 25 -39.17 -8.10 16.59
CA ASN A 25 -37.72 -8.26 16.66
C ASN A 25 -37.04 -7.38 15.60
N CYS A 26 -36.30 -6.37 16.05
CA CYS A 26 -35.60 -5.44 15.15
C CYS A 26 -34.57 -6.12 14.24
N SER A 27 -34.04 -7.28 14.64
CA SER A 27 -33.08 -8.08 13.85
C SER A 27 -33.75 -8.99 12.82
N CYS A 28 -35.08 -9.08 12.77
CA CYS A 28 -35.77 -9.87 11.76
C CYS A 28 -35.64 -9.21 10.38
N GLN A 29 -35.13 -9.95 9.40
CA GLN A 29 -35.02 -9.51 8.01
C GLN A 29 -36.15 -10.06 7.13
N ALA A 30 -36.57 -11.31 7.35
CA ALA A 30 -37.64 -11.93 6.59
C ALA A 30 -38.34 -13.02 7.41
N TYR A 31 -39.57 -13.38 7.00
CA TYR A 31 -40.28 -14.54 7.50
C TYR A 31 -41.02 -15.28 6.39
N SER A 32 -41.32 -16.55 6.63
CA SER A 32 -42.13 -17.38 5.74
C SER A 32 -43.09 -18.22 6.57
N PHE A 33 -44.27 -18.45 6.02
CA PHE A 33 -45.34 -19.22 6.64
C PHE A 33 -45.61 -20.45 5.77
N VAL A 34 -45.42 -21.63 6.35
CA VAL A 34 -45.52 -22.91 5.64
C VAL A 34 -46.66 -23.74 6.22
N GLU A 35 -47.62 -24.10 5.38
CA GLU A 35 -48.67 -25.06 5.72
C GLU A 35 -48.31 -26.45 5.21
N VAL A 36 -47.97 -27.37 6.12
CA VAL A 36 -47.66 -28.75 5.74
C VAL A 36 -48.95 -29.54 5.61
N LYS A 37 -49.29 -29.95 4.38
CA LYS A 37 -50.44 -30.84 4.12
C LYS A 37 -50.09 -32.27 4.52
N VAL A 38 -50.42 -32.66 5.76
CA VAL A 38 -50.29 -34.06 6.21
C VAL A 38 -51.57 -34.84 5.86
N ASN A 39 -51.44 -35.94 5.13
CA ASN A 39 -52.56 -36.80 4.68
C ASN A 39 -53.19 -37.68 5.79
N ARG A 40 -53.21 -37.24 7.06
CA ARG A 40 -53.82 -38.01 8.17
C ARG A 40 -55.04 -37.29 8.71
N ARG A 41 -56.20 -37.95 8.64
CA ARG A 41 -57.55 -37.41 8.81
C ARG A 41 -57.94 -36.96 10.24
N ARG A 42 -57.00 -36.67 11.16
CA ARG A 42 -57.39 -36.24 12.51
C ARG A 42 -56.37 -35.45 13.34
N ASP A 43 -55.19 -35.11 12.80
CA ASP A 43 -54.23 -34.24 13.49
C ASP A 43 -54.24 -32.82 12.92
N ARG A 44 -54.11 -31.84 13.82
CA ARG A 44 -53.95 -30.42 13.50
C ARG A 44 -52.74 -30.28 12.56
N GLN A 45 -52.94 -29.73 11.36
CA GLN A 45 -51.84 -29.55 10.41
C GLN A 45 -50.80 -28.60 11.04
N PRO A 46 -49.53 -29.03 11.18
CA PRO A 46 -48.51 -28.16 11.73
C PRO A 46 -48.27 -27.01 10.74
N ARG A 47 -48.48 -25.80 11.24
CA ARG A 47 -48.24 -24.54 10.54
C ARG A 47 -46.94 -23.99 11.10
N THR A 48 -45.93 -23.87 10.25
CA THR A 48 -44.58 -23.54 10.70
C THR A 48 -44.22 -22.13 10.24
N CYS A 49 -43.68 -21.34 11.18
CA CYS A 49 -43.08 -20.05 10.93
C CYS A 49 -41.57 -20.20 10.84
N LEU A 50 -41.00 -19.66 9.75
CA LEU A 50 -39.56 -19.57 9.52
C LEU A 50 -39.16 -18.10 9.60
N ILE A 51 -38.13 -17.77 10.39
CA ILE A 51 -37.63 -16.41 10.54
C ILE A 51 -36.13 -16.35 10.27
N TRP A 52 -35.72 -15.34 9.48
CA TRP A 52 -34.34 -15.00 9.18
C TRP A 52 -33.95 -13.72 9.93
N MET A 53 -32.74 -13.72 10.50
CA MET A 53 -32.19 -12.60 11.26
C MET A 53 -30.98 -11.98 10.53
N ASP A 54 -30.39 -10.95 11.12
CA ASP A 54 -29.25 -10.22 10.56
C ASP A 54 -28.15 -11.14 9.99
N ASP A 55 -27.71 -10.85 8.77
CA ASP A 55 -26.68 -11.55 7.97
C ASP A 55 -27.04 -12.87 7.27
N ASP A 56 -28.27 -13.40 7.42
CA ASP A 56 -28.62 -14.73 6.90
C ASP A 56 -29.28 -14.76 5.51
N LEU A 57 -29.80 -13.63 5.02
CA LEU A 57 -30.43 -13.55 3.70
C LEU A 57 -29.40 -13.28 2.59
N LYS A 58 -28.38 -14.15 2.50
CA LYS A 58 -27.37 -14.12 1.42
C LYS A 58 -27.74 -15.20 0.39
N ASP A 59 -27.60 -14.86 -0.90
CA ASP A 59 -27.83 -15.74 -2.05
C ASP A 59 -29.28 -16.20 -2.30
N LEU A 60 -30.18 -15.24 -2.58
CA LEU A 60 -31.51 -15.53 -3.14
C LEU A 60 -31.36 -16.08 -4.58
N GLN A 61 -31.56 -17.39 -4.75
CA GLN A 61 -31.60 -18.02 -6.07
C GLN A 61 -33.03 -18.42 -6.44
N GLU A 62 -33.51 -17.93 -7.59
CA GLU A 62 -34.75 -18.38 -8.21
C GLU A 62 -34.56 -19.78 -8.82
N GLU A 63 -34.86 -20.82 -8.04
CA GLU A 63 -35.06 -22.16 -8.59
C GLU A 63 -36.55 -22.38 -8.86
N TYR A 64 -36.89 -22.47 -10.14
CA TYR A 64 -38.21 -22.90 -10.62
C TYR A 64 -38.23 -24.42 -10.67
N SER A 65 -39.14 -25.06 -9.93
CA SER A 65 -39.64 -26.37 -10.34
C SER A 65 -41.04 -26.69 -9.80
N TYR A 66 -41.38 -26.43 -8.54
CA TYR A 66 -42.75 -26.61 -8.04
C TYR A 66 -42.96 -25.66 -6.85
N GLY A 67 -44.10 -24.98 -6.79
CA GLY A 67 -44.39 -23.87 -5.87
C GLY A 67 -43.79 -24.03 -4.47
N GLY A 68 -42.91 -23.08 -4.10
CA GLY A 68 -42.37 -22.93 -2.75
C GLY A 68 -43.24 -22.00 -1.89
N PRO A 69 -42.98 -21.93 -0.57
CA PRO A 69 -43.69 -21.02 0.32
C PRO A 69 -43.32 -19.55 0.04
N ASP A 70 -44.28 -18.66 0.26
CA ASP A 70 -44.07 -17.22 0.11
C ASP A 70 -43.05 -16.70 1.14
N LEU A 71 -42.15 -15.83 0.70
CA LEU A 71 -41.18 -15.14 1.54
C LEU A 71 -41.61 -13.68 1.73
N PHE A 72 -41.71 -13.24 2.98
CA PHE A 72 -42.06 -11.88 3.35
C PHE A 72 -40.83 -11.18 3.91
N VAL A 73 -40.32 -10.18 3.18
CA VAL A 73 -39.12 -9.42 3.56
C VAL A 73 -39.52 -8.14 4.27
N ARG A 74 -38.83 -7.81 5.37
CA ARG A 74 -39.01 -6.57 6.10
C ARG A 74 -38.22 -5.47 5.39
N VAL A 75 -38.92 -4.42 5.01
CA VAL A 75 -38.38 -3.25 4.31
C VAL A 75 -38.84 -1.99 5.04
N ALA A 76 -38.04 -0.92 5.01
CA ALA A 76 -38.50 0.33 5.60
C ALA A 76 -39.60 0.93 4.72
N ILE A 77 -40.58 1.59 5.34
CA ILE A 77 -41.67 2.26 4.59
C ILE A 77 -41.10 3.30 3.63
N SER A 78 -39.99 3.96 4.00
CA SER A 78 -39.23 4.86 3.11
C SER A 78 -38.75 4.19 1.82
N ASP A 79 -38.52 2.88 1.84
CA ASP A 79 -37.93 2.14 0.74
C ASP A 79 -39.00 1.65 -0.26
N ILE A 80 -40.27 1.63 0.16
CA ILE A 80 -41.40 1.14 -0.63
C ILE A 80 -42.52 2.16 -0.85
N ALA A 81 -42.50 3.29 -0.15
CA ALA A 81 -43.47 4.36 -0.36
C ALA A 81 -43.32 4.89 -1.79
N SER A 82 -44.36 4.71 -2.60
CA SER A 82 -44.45 5.33 -3.92
C SER A 82 -44.49 6.84 -3.72
N LYS A 83 -43.38 7.51 -4.04
CA LYS A 83 -43.33 8.97 -4.15
C LYS A 83 -44.35 9.42 -5.19
N ALA A 84 -45.00 10.56 -4.99
CA ALA A 84 -46.04 11.14 -5.84
C ALA A 84 -45.67 11.24 -7.34
N LYS A 85 -44.37 11.31 -7.67
CA LYS A 85 -43.86 11.29 -9.06
C LYS A 85 -43.12 10.02 -9.47
N SER A 86 -43.07 8.98 -8.65
CA SER A 86 -42.47 7.70 -9.04
C SER A 86 -43.29 7.02 -10.14
N CYS A 87 -42.62 6.53 -11.17
CA CYS A 87 -43.26 5.75 -12.22
C CYS A 87 -43.66 4.36 -11.71
N GLN A 88 -44.73 3.80 -12.29
CA GLN A 88 -45.09 2.41 -12.03
C GLN A 88 -43.94 1.47 -12.45
N PRO A 89 -43.64 0.41 -11.68
CA PRO A 89 -42.58 -0.52 -12.02
C PRO A 89 -42.90 -1.24 -13.33
N CYS A 90 -41.87 -1.45 -14.15
CA CYS A 90 -41.97 -2.16 -15.42
C CYS A 90 -41.37 -3.56 -15.29
N GLY A 91 -42.23 -4.57 -15.11
CA GLY A 91 -41.78 -5.92 -14.77
C GLY A 91 -41.04 -5.90 -13.43
N THR A 92 -39.76 -6.28 -13.44
CA THR A 92 -38.89 -6.24 -12.25
C THR A 92 -38.14 -4.92 -12.07
N ASN A 93 -38.22 -4.01 -13.04
CA ASN A 93 -37.47 -2.75 -13.00
C ASN A 93 -38.29 -1.65 -12.29
N VAL A 94 -37.77 -1.13 -11.19
CA VAL A 94 -38.25 0.10 -10.56
C VAL A 94 -37.67 1.29 -11.32
N ILE A 95 -38.52 2.26 -11.67
CA ILE A 95 -38.13 3.46 -12.40
C ILE A 95 -38.14 4.65 -11.44
N PRO A 96 -36.96 5.06 -10.92
CA PRO A 96 -36.88 6.15 -9.95
C PRO A 96 -37.00 7.52 -10.64
N TYR A 97 -37.51 8.51 -9.91
CA TYR A 97 -37.39 9.92 -10.30
C TYR A 97 -35.89 10.28 -10.45
N PRO A 98 -35.46 11.02 -11.49
CA PRO A 98 -36.27 11.76 -12.47
C PRO A 98 -36.68 10.97 -13.72
N LEU A 99 -36.28 9.70 -13.86
CA LEU A 99 -36.56 8.93 -15.07
C LEU A 99 -38.07 8.82 -15.31
N SER A 100 -38.47 8.97 -16.57
CA SER A 100 -39.89 9.03 -16.94
C SER A 100 -40.23 8.05 -18.04
N THR A 101 -41.32 7.30 -17.83
CA THR A 101 -41.97 6.45 -18.84
C THR A 101 -43.23 7.05 -19.43
N GLY A 102 -43.69 8.20 -18.93
CA GLY A 102 -44.97 8.81 -19.30
C GLY A 102 -45.10 10.23 -18.76
N SER A 103 -46.07 10.98 -19.24
CA SER A 103 -46.31 12.37 -18.80
C SER A 103 -46.80 12.50 -17.35
N ASP A 104 -47.26 11.39 -16.77
CA ASP A 104 -47.84 11.27 -15.44
C ASP A 104 -46.82 10.93 -14.34
N CYS A 105 -45.58 10.58 -14.71
CA CYS A 105 -44.54 10.19 -13.76
C CYS A 105 -43.14 10.64 -14.21
N GLY A 106 -42.23 10.80 -13.24
CA GLY A 106 -40.87 11.30 -13.48
C GLY A 106 -40.85 12.78 -13.87
N ASP A 107 -39.75 13.20 -14.49
CA ASP A 107 -39.59 14.55 -15.05
C ASP A 107 -39.71 14.51 -16.58
N PRO A 108 -40.47 15.42 -17.22
CA PRO A 108 -40.62 15.48 -18.67
C PRO A 108 -39.30 15.56 -19.45
N ALA A 109 -38.26 16.17 -18.88
CA ALA A 109 -36.94 16.26 -19.52
C ALA A 109 -36.22 14.90 -19.60
N TYR A 110 -36.65 13.92 -18.82
CA TYR A 110 -36.07 12.57 -18.73
C TYR A 110 -37.00 11.52 -19.36
N PHE A 111 -37.99 11.96 -20.14
CA PHE A 111 -38.91 11.10 -20.87
C PHE A 111 -38.22 10.42 -22.04
N SER A 112 -37.63 9.25 -21.78
CA SER A 112 -36.91 8.44 -22.76
C SER A 112 -37.07 6.94 -22.55
N PHE A 113 -37.87 6.53 -21.55
CA PHE A 113 -38.12 5.14 -21.24
C PHE A 113 -39.52 4.71 -21.71
N TYR A 114 -39.65 3.46 -22.12
CA TYR A 114 -40.92 2.88 -22.53
C TYR A 114 -41.06 1.49 -21.93
N CYS A 115 -42.18 1.27 -21.23
CA CYS A 115 -42.52 -0.03 -20.68
C CYS A 115 -43.50 -0.76 -21.61
N ASN A 116 -43.17 -2.00 -21.98
CA ASN A 116 -44.15 -2.91 -22.55
C ASN A 116 -44.82 -3.71 -21.42
N ASN A 117 -46.02 -3.27 -21.02
CA ASN A 117 -46.76 -3.85 -19.90
C ASN A 117 -47.15 -5.33 -20.09
N SER A 118 -47.30 -5.79 -21.33
CA SER A 118 -47.66 -7.19 -21.62
C SER A 118 -46.51 -8.16 -21.42
N ILE A 119 -45.26 -7.68 -21.54
CA ILE A 119 -44.04 -8.50 -21.43
C ILE A 119 -43.24 -8.15 -20.16
N GLY A 120 -43.55 -7.02 -19.51
CA GLY A 120 -42.79 -6.50 -18.37
C GLY A 120 -41.38 -6.06 -18.76
N LYS A 121 -41.19 -5.58 -20.00
CA LYS A 121 -39.87 -5.26 -20.56
C LYS A 121 -39.69 -3.75 -20.72
N LEU A 122 -38.64 -3.22 -20.09
CA LEU A 122 -38.27 -1.82 -20.14
C LEU A 122 -37.28 -1.55 -21.29
N SER A 123 -37.56 -0.51 -22.06
CA SER A 123 -36.73 -0.08 -23.19
C SER A 123 -36.36 1.40 -23.07
N PHE A 124 -35.17 1.75 -23.54
CA PHE A 124 -34.65 3.12 -23.60
C PHE A 124 -34.57 3.57 -25.06
N LYS A 125 -35.11 4.75 -25.34
CA LYS A 125 -35.19 5.34 -26.69
C LYS A 125 -34.12 6.40 -26.86
N THR A 126 -33.31 6.26 -27.91
CA THR A 126 -32.37 7.29 -28.37
C THR A 126 -32.66 7.66 -29.82
N PRO A 127 -32.05 8.74 -30.35
CA PRO A 127 -32.08 9.02 -31.78
C PRO A 127 -31.55 7.84 -32.63
N SER A 128 -30.61 7.07 -32.10
CA SER A 128 -29.98 5.92 -32.78
C SER A 128 -30.81 4.64 -32.75
N GLY A 129 -31.85 4.53 -31.90
CA GLY A 129 -32.70 3.35 -31.82
C GLY A 129 -33.34 3.10 -30.46
N ILE A 130 -33.90 1.91 -30.29
CA ILE A 130 -34.54 1.47 -29.04
C ILE A 130 -33.76 0.29 -28.48
N TYR A 131 -33.35 0.40 -27.22
CA TYR A 131 -32.46 -0.54 -26.54
C TYR A 131 -33.13 -1.12 -25.32
N ASN A 132 -32.84 -2.38 -24.99
CA ASN A 132 -33.41 -3.02 -23.82
C ASN A 132 -32.63 -2.58 -22.57
N VAL A 133 -33.34 -2.12 -21.54
CA VAL A 133 -32.76 -1.81 -20.24
C VAL A 133 -32.70 -3.09 -19.42
N THR A 134 -31.54 -3.39 -18.84
CA THR A 134 -31.36 -4.58 -17.99
C THR A 134 -31.40 -4.25 -16.51
N THR A 135 -30.79 -3.13 -16.12
CA THR A 135 -30.68 -2.73 -14.71
C THR A 135 -30.68 -1.21 -14.61
N ILE A 136 -31.31 -0.69 -13.55
CA ILE A 136 -31.22 0.72 -13.16
C ILE A 136 -30.62 0.77 -11.75
N ASN A 137 -29.59 1.59 -11.57
CA ASN A 137 -28.98 1.87 -10.28
C ASN A 137 -29.19 3.34 -9.93
N GLN A 138 -30.03 3.59 -8.92
CA GLN A 138 -30.37 4.94 -8.49
C GLN A 138 -29.21 5.63 -7.76
N ASP A 139 -28.42 4.89 -6.98
CA ASP A 139 -27.32 5.44 -6.17
C ASP A 139 -26.18 5.97 -7.04
N THR A 140 -25.84 5.21 -8.09
CA THR A 140 -24.82 5.62 -9.06
C THR A 140 -25.38 6.51 -10.17
N ARG A 141 -26.70 6.67 -10.23
CA ARG A 141 -27.44 7.34 -11.33
C ARG A 141 -27.04 6.80 -12.70
N THR A 142 -27.01 5.48 -12.82
CA THR A 142 -26.69 4.81 -14.08
C THR A 142 -27.67 3.69 -14.40
N PHE A 143 -27.85 3.40 -15.68
CA PHE A 143 -28.62 2.28 -16.16
C PHE A 143 -27.87 1.58 -17.29
N LEU A 144 -28.05 0.27 -17.34
CA LEU A 144 -27.39 -0.59 -18.31
C LEU A 144 -28.36 -0.91 -19.45
N ILE A 145 -27.89 -0.73 -20.68
CA ILE A 145 -28.61 -1.18 -21.87
C ILE A 145 -27.85 -2.30 -22.56
N ARG A 146 -28.62 -3.21 -23.16
CA ARG A 146 -28.09 -4.30 -23.99
C ARG A 146 -28.23 -3.94 -25.46
N GLY A 147 -27.10 -3.64 -26.10
CA GLY A 147 -27.00 -3.44 -27.54
C GLY A 147 -27.07 -4.76 -28.30
N LYS A 148 -27.52 -4.70 -29.56
CA LYS A 148 -27.42 -5.83 -30.50
C LYS A 148 -26.41 -5.49 -31.59
N TYR A 149 -25.52 -6.45 -31.86
CA TYR A 149 -24.58 -6.55 -32.99
C TYR A 149 -23.41 -5.54 -33.00
N VAL A 150 -22.20 -6.07 -32.74
CA VAL A 150 -20.95 -5.51 -33.30
C VAL A 150 -20.54 -6.48 -34.40
N ASP A 151 -20.57 -6.02 -35.65
CA ASP A 151 -20.31 -6.86 -36.84
C ASP A 151 -18.83 -7.23 -37.03
N ASP A 152 -17.94 -6.86 -36.10
CA ASP A 152 -16.51 -7.08 -36.30
C ASP A 152 -15.79 -7.31 -34.96
N CYS A 153 -15.67 -8.58 -34.56
CA CYS A 153 -14.74 -9.02 -33.51
C CYS A 153 -13.33 -9.23 -34.09
N ASN A 154 -12.86 -8.31 -34.94
CA ASN A 154 -11.49 -8.33 -35.45
C ASN A 154 -10.56 -7.61 -34.46
N ASP A 155 -9.44 -8.26 -34.13
CA ASP A 155 -8.42 -7.83 -33.15
C ASP A 155 -7.79 -6.45 -33.48
N GLY A 156 -7.93 -5.98 -34.73
CA GLY A 156 -7.40 -4.70 -35.21
C GLY A 156 -8.33 -3.49 -35.04
N THR A 157 -9.62 -3.69 -34.79
CA THR A 157 -10.61 -2.63 -34.61
C THR A 157 -11.36 -2.90 -33.32
N ARG A 158 -10.74 -2.60 -32.16
CA ARG A 158 -11.42 -2.59 -30.84
C ARG A 158 -12.80 -1.97 -31.00
N GLY A 159 -13.85 -2.80 -31.01
CA GLY A 159 -15.20 -2.47 -31.45
C GLY A 159 -15.62 -1.06 -31.07
N GLN A 160 -15.45 -0.13 -32.01
CA GLN A 160 -15.93 1.23 -31.85
C GLN A 160 -17.43 1.17 -32.11
N ILE A 161 -18.22 1.43 -31.07
CA ILE A 161 -19.64 1.75 -31.26
C ILE A 161 -19.64 3.06 -32.05
N ARG A 162 -19.87 2.97 -33.36
CA ARG A 162 -19.55 4.08 -34.26
C ARG A 162 -20.40 5.32 -34.05
N GLU A 163 -21.54 5.27 -33.34
CA GLU A 163 -22.37 6.45 -33.07
C GLU A 163 -23.49 6.10 -32.07
N PHE A 164 -23.16 5.99 -30.77
CA PHE A 164 -24.21 6.03 -29.75
C PHE A 164 -24.32 7.47 -29.22
N ASN A 165 -25.18 8.27 -29.85
CA ASN A 165 -25.36 9.66 -29.49
C ASN A 165 -26.52 9.79 -28.48
N THR A 166 -26.19 10.02 -27.21
CA THR A 166 -27.18 10.37 -26.19
C THR A 166 -27.34 11.88 -26.15
N SER A 167 -28.59 12.35 -26.16
CA SER A 167 -28.89 13.75 -25.91
C SER A 167 -28.93 14.02 -24.40
N PHE A 168 -28.66 15.27 -24.00
CA PHE A 168 -28.91 15.74 -22.64
C PHE A 168 -30.35 15.38 -22.23
N PRO A 169 -30.60 14.83 -21.02
CA PRO A 169 -29.72 14.76 -19.83
C PRO A 169 -28.87 13.48 -19.69
N PHE A 170 -28.79 12.62 -20.73
CA PHE A 170 -28.11 11.32 -20.64
C PHE A 170 -26.68 11.36 -21.20
N LYS A 171 -25.75 10.69 -20.53
CA LYS A 171 -24.34 10.58 -20.92
C LYS A 171 -23.86 9.13 -20.87
N MET A 172 -23.21 8.68 -21.94
CA MET A 172 -22.54 7.38 -21.97
C MET A 172 -21.25 7.44 -21.13
N TYR A 173 -21.12 6.56 -20.14
CA TYR A 173 -19.92 6.49 -19.31
C TYR A 173 -18.94 5.42 -19.77
N THR A 174 -19.44 4.20 -20.00
CA THR A 174 -18.60 3.06 -20.39
C THR A 174 -19.37 2.10 -21.30
N TYR A 175 -18.65 1.27 -22.05
CA TYR A 175 -19.24 0.12 -22.74
C TYR A 175 -18.34 -1.11 -22.56
N LYS A 176 -18.96 -2.27 -22.40
CA LYS A 176 -18.30 -3.57 -22.28
C LYS A 176 -18.73 -4.43 -23.45
N ALA A 177 -17.75 -4.84 -24.27
CA ALA A 177 -17.99 -5.74 -25.40
C ALA A 177 -17.52 -7.16 -25.05
N TRP A 178 -18.37 -8.14 -25.30
CA TRP A 178 -18.10 -9.57 -25.11
C TRP A 178 -18.15 -10.23 -26.48
N CYS A 179 -17.01 -10.68 -26.98
CA CYS A 179 -16.94 -11.51 -28.19
C CYS A 179 -16.91 -12.98 -27.76
N GLY A 180 -17.98 -13.71 -28.07
CA GLY A 180 -18.04 -15.17 -27.90
C GLY A 180 -17.96 -15.87 -29.25
N THR A 181 -17.20 -16.96 -29.33
CA THR A 181 -17.29 -17.91 -30.45
C THR A 181 -18.45 -18.87 -30.19
N VAL A 182 -19.49 -18.83 -31.01
CA VAL A 182 -20.50 -19.90 -30.99
C VAL A 182 -19.89 -21.09 -31.72
N THR A 183 -19.41 -22.11 -30.99
CA THR A 183 -18.98 -23.38 -31.58
C THR A 183 -20.21 -24.17 -32.04
N GLY A 184 -20.75 -23.79 -33.20
CA GLY A 184 -21.67 -24.60 -33.98
C GLY A 184 -20.88 -25.54 -34.90
N ASN A 185 -21.21 -26.82 -34.86
CA ASN A 185 -20.60 -27.86 -35.68
C ASN A 185 -20.82 -27.61 -37.19
N PHE A 186 -19.73 -27.71 -37.95
CA PHE A 186 -19.60 -27.81 -39.41
C PHE A 186 -20.09 -26.65 -40.32
N ILE A 187 -19.11 -26.04 -40.98
CA ILE A 187 -19.13 -25.39 -42.32
C ILE A 187 -20.20 -24.29 -42.52
N SER A 188 -19.89 -23.08 -42.06
CA SER A 188 -20.07 -21.80 -42.80
C SER A 188 -19.66 -20.63 -41.89
N LYS A 189 -19.13 -19.55 -42.49
CA LYS A 189 -18.61 -18.31 -41.89
C LYS A 189 -18.97 -18.09 -40.41
N VAL A 190 -17.93 -18.06 -39.55
CA VAL A 190 -18.03 -17.65 -38.15
C VAL A 190 -18.54 -16.20 -38.10
N SER A 191 -19.84 -16.02 -37.91
CA SER A 191 -20.41 -14.75 -37.48
C SER A 191 -20.19 -14.68 -35.97
N SER A 192 -19.13 -13.99 -35.56
CA SER A 192 -18.84 -13.68 -34.16
C SER A 192 -19.92 -12.73 -33.64
N GLN A 193 -21.04 -13.27 -33.12
CA GLN A 193 -22.07 -12.43 -32.52
C GLN A 193 -21.57 -11.94 -31.15
N GLY A 194 -21.05 -10.71 -31.11
CA GLY A 194 -20.67 -10.05 -29.88
C GLY A 194 -21.87 -9.40 -29.17
N LEU A 195 -21.88 -9.47 -27.83
CA LEU A 195 -22.83 -8.72 -27.01
C LEU A 195 -22.15 -7.45 -26.47
N VAL A 196 -22.86 -6.33 -26.49
CA VAL A 196 -22.38 -5.09 -25.87
C VAL A 196 -23.34 -4.64 -24.79
N GLU A 197 -22.79 -4.40 -23.61
CA GLU A 197 -23.45 -3.72 -22.51
C GLU A 197 -22.94 -2.28 -22.46
N ILE A 198 -23.85 -1.31 -22.42
CA ILE A 198 -23.51 0.11 -22.39
C ILE A 198 -24.08 0.69 -21.09
N ASP A 199 -23.22 1.36 -20.34
CA ASP A 199 -23.56 2.02 -19.10
C ASP A 199 -23.81 3.51 -19.36
N ILE A 200 -25.04 3.95 -19.09
CA ILE A 200 -25.51 5.30 -19.36
C ILE A 200 -25.90 5.94 -18.04
N GLY A 201 -25.34 7.11 -17.75
CA GLY A 201 -25.78 7.91 -16.63
C GLY A 201 -26.67 9.07 -17.04
N TRP A 202 -27.31 9.68 -16.04
CA TRP A 202 -28.13 10.86 -16.22
C TRP A 202 -27.68 11.99 -15.29
N GLU A 203 -27.85 13.22 -15.76
CA GLU A 203 -27.54 14.40 -14.96
C GLU A 203 -28.57 14.64 -13.83
N PRO A 204 -28.20 15.40 -12.79
CA PRO A 204 -29.14 15.83 -11.76
C PRO A 204 -30.29 16.68 -12.32
N PRO A 205 -31.55 16.42 -11.94
CA PRO A 205 -32.68 17.21 -12.41
C PRO A 205 -32.77 18.56 -11.67
N PRO A 206 -33.31 19.60 -12.32
CA PRO A 206 -33.78 20.81 -11.64
C PRO A 206 -35.01 20.51 -10.74
N GLU A 207 -35.56 21.53 -10.07
CA GLU A 207 -36.73 21.37 -9.20
C GLU A 207 -37.91 20.71 -9.95
N PRO A 208 -38.61 19.73 -9.34
CA PRO A 208 -39.61 18.93 -10.02
C PRO A 208 -40.80 19.75 -10.50
N VAL A 209 -41.37 19.37 -11.64
CA VAL A 209 -42.59 19.99 -12.18
C VAL A 209 -43.80 19.60 -11.33
N CYS A 210 -44.64 20.58 -11.02
CA CYS A 210 -45.86 20.39 -10.22
C CYS A 210 -47.08 20.94 -10.97
N SER A 211 -48.24 20.35 -10.70
CA SER A 211 -49.55 20.86 -11.12
C SER A 211 -50.41 21.27 -9.92
N SER A 212 -50.11 20.71 -8.74
CA SER A 212 -50.79 20.92 -7.48
C SER A 212 -49.79 20.98 -6.32
N SER A 213 -50.20 21.49 -5.16
CA SER A 213 -49.33 21.51 -3.97
C SER A 213 -48.95 20.10 -3.49
N SER A 214 -49.83 19.11 -3.65
CA SER A 214 -49.57 17.72 -3.24
C SER A 214 -48.51 17.03 -4.09
N ASP A 215 -48.24 17.52 -5.30
CA ASP A 215 -47.10 17.03 -6.08
C ASP A 215 -45.76 17.30 -5.39
N CYS A 216 -45.72 18.29 -4.48
CA CYS A 216 -44.50 18.69 -3.78
C CYS A 216 -44.30 18.02 -2.42
N ASP A 217 -45.21 17.14 -2.00
CA ASP A 217 -45.20 16.54 -0.66
C ASP A 217 -43.97 15.64 -0.41
N ASP A 218 -43.40 15.05 -1.47
CA ASP A 218 -42.17 14.24 -1.39
C ASP A 218 -40.91 15.09 -1.11
N TRP A 219 -41.00 16.40 -1.30
CA TRP A 219 -39.88 17.34 -1.22
C TRP A 219 -40.13 18.34 -0.09
N PRO A 220 -39.71 18.03 1.15
CA PRO A 220 -39.97 18.89 2.30
C PRO A 220 -39.35 20.27 2.10
N ASN A 221 -40.03 21.30 2.59
CA ASN A 221 -39.65 22.70 2.42
C ASN A 221 -39.67 23.17 0.96
N SER A 222 -40.57 22.64 0.14
CA SER A 222 -40.84 23.15 -1.21
C SER A 222 -42.30 23.57 -1.37
N THR A 223 -42.57 24.51 -2.29
CA THR A 223 -43.90 25.00 -2.62
C THR A 223 -44.07 25.03 -4.14
N CYS A 224 -45.23 24.57 -4.64
CA CYS A 224 -45.53 24.61 -6.06
C CYS A 224 -45.77 26.05 -6.53
N ASN A 225 -44.85 26.58 -7.35
CA ASN A 225 -44.90 27.96 -7.86
C ASN A 225 -44.62 28.02 -9.36
N VAL A 226 -45.29 28.94 -10.06
CA VAL A 226 -45.11 29.17 -11.50
C VAL A 226 -43.79 29.90 -11.75
N THR A 227 -42.91 29.32 -12.56
CA THR A 227 -41.68 29.99 -13.01
C THR A 227 -41.96 30.95 -14.17
N GLY A 228 -41.05 31.90 -14.44
CA GLY A 228 -41.21 32.90 -15.51
C GLY A 228 -41.45 32.34 -16.92
N ASN A 229 -41.16 31.05 -17.14
CA ASN A 229 -41.45 30.32 -18.39
C ASN A 229 -42.85 29.68 -18.45
N GLY A 230 -43.72 29.93 -17.45
CA GLY A 230 -45.10 29.41 -17.43
C GLY A 230 -45.26 27.97 -16.92
N THR A 231 -44.16 27.28 -16.57
CA THR A 231 -44.20 25.94 -15.97
C THR A 231 -44.12 26.04 -14.44
N ALA A 232 -45.03 25.37 -13.72
CA ALA A 232 -44.98 25.32 -12.27
C ALA A 232 -44.01 24.23 -11.79
N ARG A 233 -43.18 24.57 -10.80
CA ARG A 233 -42.19 23.68 -10.17
C ARG A 233 -42.27 23.76 -8.65
N CYS A 234 -41.87 22.70 -7.96
CA CYS A 234 -41.72 22.66 -6.51
C CYS A 234 -40.47 23.43 -6.09
N LEU A 235 -40.60 24.75 -5.95
CA LEU A 235 -39.48 25.61 -5.58
C LEU A 235 -39.20 25.50 -4.08
N CYS A 236 -37.92 25.42 -3.71
CA CYS A 236 -37.53 25.41 -2.31
C CYS A 236 -37.94 26.72 -1.62
N ASN A 237 -38.37 26.60 -0.36
CA ASN A 237 -38.75 27.71 0.50
C ASN A 237 -37.54 28.58 0.83
N SER A 238 -37.77 29.81 1.30
CA SER A 238 -36.70 30.74 1.68
C SER A 238 -35.70 30.09 2.64
N ASN A 239 -34.39 30.24 2.35
CA ASN A 239 -33.24 29.62 3.03
C ASN A 239 -32.94 28.15 2.65
N PHE A 240 -33.70 27.55 1.75
CA PHE A 240 -33.42 26.23 1.21
C PHE A 240 -32.98 26.34 -0.25
N LEU A 241 -32.01 25.53 -0.64
CA LEU A 241 -31.52 25.41 -2.02
C LEU A 241 -31.79 23.98 -2.49
N TRP A 242 -32.18 23.83 -3.76
CA TRP A 242 -32.36 22.51 -4.36
C TRP A 242 -31.01 21.81 -4.57
N ASP A 243 -30.84 20.63 -3.98
CA ASP A 243 -29.75 19.72 -4.29
C ASP A 243 -30.27 18.63 -5.23
N GLY A 244 -29.95 18.76 -6.52
CA GLY A 244 -30.35 17.79 -7.55
C GLY A 244 -29.70 16.41 -7.38
N MET A 245 -28.59 16.28 -6.63
CA MET A 245 -28.00 14.96 -6.36
C MET A 245 -28.75 14.22 -5.26
N ALA A 246 -29.13 14.93 -4.20
CA ALA A 246 -29.90 14.39 -3.08
C ALA A 246 -31.42 14.40 -3.33
N LEU A 247 -31.87 15.06 -4.41
CA LEU A 247 -33.27 15.24 -4.79
C LEU A 247 -34.10 15.84 -3.65
N ASN A 248 -33.57 16.85 -2.97
CA ASN A 248 -34.22 17.49 -1.83
C ASN A 248 -33.85 18.98 -1.70
N CYS A 249 -34.67 19.71 -0.96
CA CYS A 249 -34.36 21.06 -0.53
C CYS A 249 -33.47 21.01 0.72
N VAL A 250 -32.19 21.31 0.56
CA VAL A 250 -31.25 21.39 1.68
C VAL A 250 -31.26 22.79 2.24
N GLN A 251 -31.33 22.91 3.57
CA GLN A 251 -31.15 24.20 4.21
C GLN A 251 -29.74 24.67 3.87
N GLY A 252 -29.64 25.87 3.30
CA GLY A 252 -28.35 26.49 3.03
C GLY A 252 -27.66 26.76 4.37
N VAL A 253 -26.94 25.77 4.89
CA VAL A 253 -25.97 26.01 5.96
C VAL A 253 -25.02 27.04 5.37
N ALA A 254 -24.98 28.23 5.97
CA ALA A 254 -24.27 29.39 5.46
C ALA A 254 -22.98 28.93 4.78
N ILE A 255 -22.77 29.25 3.50
CA ILE A 255 -21.61 28.79 2.71
C ILE A 255 -20.28 29.01 3.48
N ALA A 256 -20.26 29.97 4.41
CA ALA A 256 -19.24 30.14 5.44
C ALA A 256 -18.89 28.87 6.25
N SER A 257 -19.84 28.07 6.74
CA SER A 257 -19.57 26.83 7.47
C SER A 257 -18.94 25.76 6.58
N VAL A 258 -19.36 25.65 5.32
CA VAL A 258 -18.77 24.70 4.35
C VAL A 258 -17.37 25.14 3.95
N ILE A 259 -17.13 26.45 3.77
CA ILE A 259 -15.79 27.00 3.52
C ILE A 259 -14.88 26.79 4.73
N VAL A 260 -15.39 27.01 5.96
CA VAL A 260 -14.62 26.81 7.18
C VAL A 260 -14.31 25.33 7.38
N LEU A 261 -15.29 24.44 7.21
CA LEU A 261 -15.10 22.99 7.33
C LEU A 261 -14.21 22.44 6.21
N SER A 262 -14.35 22.93 4.97
CA SER A 262 -13.46 22.53 3.87
C SER A 262 -12.05 23.07 4.05
N SER A 263 -11.88 24.27 4.61
CA SER A 263 -10.57 24.84 4.97
C SER A 263 -9.91 24.07 6.11
N ILE A 264 -10.68 23.70 7.15
CA ILE A 264 -10.22 22.83 8.25
C ILE A 264 -9.87 21.45 7.71
N PHE A 265 -10.69 20.87 6.84
CA PHE A 265 -10.45 19.57 6.23
C PHE A 265 -9.23 19.60 5.29
N LEU A 266 -9.03 20.66 4.51
CA LEU A 266 -7.83 20.89 3.70
C LEU A 266 -6.59 21.04 4.58
N TYR A 267 -6.69 21.78 5.69
CA TYR A 267 -5.61 21.93 6.65
C TYR A 267 -5.26 20.59 7.32
N ILE A 268 -6.26 19.83 7.77
CA ILE A 268 -6.08 18.47 8.31
C ILE A 268 -5.51 17.55 7.23
N CYS A 269 -6.00 17.59 5.99
CA CYS A 269 -5.45 16.82 4.87
C CYS A 269 -3.99 17.20 4.58
N ILE A 270 -3.63 18.49 4.66
CA ILE A 270 -2.25 18.96 4.50
C ILE A 270 -1.40 18.48 5.68
N LEU A 271 -1.92 18.49 6.92
CA LEU A 271 -1.22 17.97 8.09
C LEU A 271 -1.06 16.45 8.02
N MET A 272 -2.08 15.73 7.56
CA MET A 272 -2.08 14.28 7.37
C MET A 272 -1.19 13.88 6.21
N ARG A 273 -1.19 14.62 5.09
CA ARG A 273 -0.22 14.45 3.99
C ARG A 273 1.19 14.81 4.41
N LYS A 274 1.40 15.85 5.24
CA LYS A 274 2.71 16.16 5.83
C LYS A 274 3.15 15.06 6.81
N LYS A 275 2.25 14.52 7.63
CA LYS A 275 2.54 13.38 8.52
C LYS A 275 2.78 12.09 7.75
N ALA A 276 2.02 11.80 6.69
CA ALA A 276 2.18 10.65 5.82
C ALA A 276 3.48 10.76 5.01
N LYS A 277 3.78 11.94 4.43
CA LYS A 277 5.06 12.22 3.78
C LYS A 277 6.23 12.19 4.76
N ARG A 278 6.05 12.56 6.03
CA ARG A 278 7.05 12.34 7.09
C ARG A 278 7.22 10.86 7.42
N ARG A 279 6.13 10.07 7.51
CA ARG A 279 6.18 8.61 7.73
C ARG A 279 6.79 7.87 6.55
N GLU A 280 6.47 8.26 5.32
CA GLU A 280 7.03 7.72 4.09
C GLU A 280 8.47 8.18 3.89
N SER A 281 8.82 9.42 4.26
CA SER A 281 10.21 9.87 4.34
C SER A 281 10.98 9.12 5.42
N GLN A 282 10.39 8.86 6.58
CA GLN A 282 11.04 8.14 7.67
C GLN A 282 11.18 6.64 7.33
N GLN A 283 10.18 6.03 6.70
CA GLN A 283 10.21 4.65 6.22
C GLN A 283 11.10 4.48 4.98
N ASN A 284 11.20 5.48 4.09
CA ASN A 284 12.20 5.50 3.03
C ASN A 284 13.59 5.79 3.59
N THR A 285 13.76 6.62 4.62
CA THR A 285 15.05 6.79 5.29
C THR A 285 15.46 5.50 6.00
N GLU A 286 14.54 4.76 6.62
CA GLU A 286 14.81 3.46 7.25
C GLU A 286 15.05 2.35 6.22
N ARG A 287 14.29 2.29 5.11
CA ARG A 287 14.55 1.35 4.00
C ARG A 287 15.85 1.68 3.27
N ASN A 288 16.11 2.96 3.01
CA ASN A 288 17.36 3.41 2.40
C ASN A 288 18.53 3.23 3.37
N ALA A 289 18.34 3.40 4.68
CA ALA A 289 19.34 3.09 5.70
C ALA A 289 19.54 1.58 5.84
N ALA A 290 18.52 0.74 5.69
CA ALA A 290 18.66 -0.72 5.70
C ALA A 290 19.32 -1.26 4.42
N VAL A 291 19.03 -0.64 3.26
CA VAL A 291 19.71 -0.91 1.98
C VAL A 291 21.15 -0.39 2.02
N LEU A 292 21.38 0.82 2.53
CA LEU A 292 22.71 1.40 2.72
C LEU A 292 23.53 0.60 3.74
N TYR A 293 22.93 0.19 4.85
CA TYR A 293 23.53 -0.70 5.86
C TYR A 293 23.77 -2.11 5.30
N GLY A 294 22.92 -2.59 4.39
CA GLY A 294 23.12 -3.83 3.65
C GLY A 294 24.28 -3.74 2.66
N THR A 295 24.43 -2.62 1.96
CA THR A 295 25.58 -2.35 1.07
C THR A 295 26.86 -2.06 1.85
N GLU A 296 26.78 -1.32 2.95
CA GLU A 296 27.89 -1.01 3.84
C GLU A 296 28.36 -2.26 4.56
N LYS A 297 27.46 -3.15 5.01
CA LYS A 297 27.85 -4.45 5.56
C LYS A 297 28.44 -5.39 4.50
N ARG A 298 28.00 -5.29 3.24
CA ARG A 298 28.57 -6.09 2.14
C ARG A 298 29.94 -5.56 1.69
N VAL A 299 30.13 -4.24 1.70
CA VAL A 299 31.41 -3.56 1.49
C VAL A 299 32.35 -3.79 2.68
N LYS A 300 31.84 -3.72 3.91
CA LYS A 300 32.56 -4.00 5.15
C LYS A 300 32.96 -5.47 5.25
N ASN A 301 32.12 -6.41 4.82
CA ASN A 301 32.49 -7.82 4.71
C ASN A 301 33.46 -8.11 3.55
N LEU A 302 33.51 -7.25 2.51
CA LEU A 302 34.53 -7.31 1.44
C LEU A 302 35.86 -6.69 1.91
N ILE A 303 35.80 -5.66 2.76
CA ILE A 303 36.92 -5.00 3.42
C ILE A 303 37.54 -5.90 4.50
N ASP A 304 36.70 -6.52 5.35
CA ASP A 304 37.10 -7.51 6.36
C ASP A 304 37.71 -8.79 5.73
N ALA A 305 37.57 -8.96 4.42
CA ALA A 305 38.22 -10.04 3.64
C ALA A 305 39.60 -9.64 3.06
N GLU A 306 40.02 -8.37 3.17
CA GLU A 306 41.25 -7.80 2.56
C GLU A 306 42.04 -6.87 3.52
N ASP A 307 41.91 -7.08 4.84
CA ASP A 307 42.47 -6.23 5.91
C ASP A 307 43.98 -6.41 6.13
N GLY A 308 44.79 -5.74 5.31
CA GLY A 308 46.20 -5.50 5.60
C GLY A 308 46.72 -4.11 5.19
N TYR A 309 46.08 -3.49 4.20
CA TYR A 309 46.62 -2.28 3.56
C TYR A 309 46.04 -0.98 4.12
N MET A 310 45.08 -1.06 5.04
CA MET A 310 44.40 0.11 5.58
C MET A 310 45.23 0.80 6.66
N SER A 311 45.31 2.13 6.58
CA SER A 311 45.90 2.94 7.64
C SER A 311 45.07 2.86 8.92
N PRO A 312 45.67 2.96 10.12
CA PRO A 312 44.96 2.82 11.39
C PRO A 312 43.80 3.80 11.56
N GLU A 313 43.98 5.07 11.20
CA GLU A 313 42.94 6.10 11.31
C GLU A 313 41.77 5.84 10.36
N TYR A 314 42.03 5.17 9.24
CA TYR A 314 40.99 4.79 8.29
C TYR A 314 40.25 3.54 8.78
N ALA A 315 40.99 2.56 9.30
CA ALA A 315 40.42 1.31 9.80
C ALA A 315 39.68 1.46 11.14
N LEU A 316 40.14 2.34 12.04
CA LEU A 316 39.56 2.56 13.36
C LEU A 316 38.48 3.65 13.35
N ASP A 317 38.77 4.80 12.73
CA ASP A 317 37.92 6.00 12.81
C ASP A 317 37.21 6.34 11.48
N GLY A 318 37.47 5.58 10.41
CA GLY A 318 36.91 5.86 9.07
C GLY A 318 37.48 7.13 8.43
N LEU A 319 38.60 7.65 8.94
CA LEU A 319 39.21 8.89 8.47
C LEU A 319 40.08 8.62 7.24
N PHE A 320 39.58 8.99 6.06
CA PHE A 320 40.33 8.89 4.82
C PHE A 320 41.11 10.18 4.53
N SER A 321 42.37 10.04 4.14
CA SER A 321 43.20 11.16 3.71
C SER A 321 44.25 10.70 2.69
N VAL A 322 44.93 11.65 2.04
CA VAL A 322 46.10 11.37 1.20
C VAL A 322 47.20 10.63 1.99
N LYS A 323 47.26 10.80 3.31
CA LYS A 323 48.22 10.08 4.17
C LYS A 323 47.84 8.63 4.40
N SER A 324 46.55 8.29 4.27
CA SER A 324 46.05 6.92 4.30
C SER A 324 46.54 6.15 3.07
N ASP A 325 46.53 6.78 1.89
CA ASP A 325 47.10 6.20 0.65
C ASP A 325 48.63 6.01 0.75
N VAL A 326 49.35 6.95 1.38
CA VAL A 326 50.80 6.82 1.63
C VAL A 326 51.10 5.58 2.48
N PHE A 327 50.26 5.31 3.49
CA PHE A 327 50.41 4.11 4.32
C PHE A 327 50.23 2.84 3.49
N SER A 328 49.14 2.74 2.71
CA SER A 328 48.89 1.58 1.84
C SER A 328 50.01 1.36 0.83
N PHE A 329 50.57 2.43 0.27
CA PHE A 329 51.75 2.36 -0.59
C PHE A 329 52.96 1.74 0.12
N GLY A 330 53.24 2.16 1.36
CA GLY A 330 54.33 1.61 2.16
C GLY A 330 54.18 0.10 2.43
N VAL A 331 52.94 -0.36 2.69
CA VAL A 331 52.62 -1.79 2.84
C VAL A 331 52.96 -2.55 1.55
N VAL A 332 52.49 -2.06 0.39
CA VAL A 332 52.74 -2.69 -0.92
C VAL A 332 54.24 -2.75 -1.23
N VAL A 333 54.99 -1.69 -0.93
CA VAL A 333 56.46 -1.70 -1.13
C VAL A 333 57.11 -2.79 -0.27
N LEU A 334 56.72 -2.94 1.00
CA LEU A 334 57.26 -4.01 1.85
C LEU A 334 56.90 -5.41 1.34
N GLU A 335 55.73 -5.60 0.76
CA GLU A 335 55.36 -6.86 0.12
C GLU A 335 56.21 -7.16 -1.12
N ILE A 336 56.43 -6.16 -1.98
CA ILE A 336 57.29 -6.31 -3.17
C ILE A 336 58.71 -6.67 -2.77
N LEU A 337 59.27 -5.98 -1.77
CA LEU A 337 60.64 -6.21 -1.30
C LEU A 337 60.82 -7.58 -0.63
N SER A 338 59.76 -8.09 0.01
CA SER A 338 59.82 -9.34 0.78
C SER A 338 59.28 -10.56 0.06
N GLY A 339 58.55 -10.39 -1.04
CA GLY A 339 57.82 -11.46 -1.73
C GLY A 339 56.71 -12.09 -0.88
N LYS A 340 56.39 -11.51 0.29
CA LYS A 340 55.43 -12.06 1.26
C LYS A 340 54.18 -11.20 1.29
N ARG A 341 53.03 -11.87 1.34
CA ARG A 341 51.75 -11.20 1.57
C ARG A 341 51.63 -10.72 3.02
N ASN A 342 51.08 -9.53 3.19
CA ASN A 342 50.87 -8.88 4.47
C ASN A 342 49.87 -9.63 5.39
N THR A 343 49.00 -10.45 4.81
CA THR A 343 48.08 -11.37 5.50
C THR A 343 48.68 -12.74 5.82
N GLY A 344 49.99 -12.94 5.59
CA GLY A 344 50.69 -14.20 5.87
C GLY A 344 51.04 -14.38 7.35
N TYR A 345 51.03 -15.63 7.82
CA TYR A 345 51.56 -15.99 9.14
C TYR A 345 53.09 -15.91 9.11
N PHE A 346 53.69 -14.98 9.87
CA PHE A 346 55.14 -14.90 10.02
C PHE A 346 55.53 -15.83 11.18
N ASN A 347 56.35 -16.86 10.89
CA ASN A 347 56.76 -17.92 11.83
C ASN A 347 57.72 -17.44 12.94
N SER A 348 57.37 -16.38 13.65
CA SER A 348 58.00 -15.99 14.91
C SER A 348 56.89 -15.62 15.87
N ASP A 349 56.86 -16.26 17.04
CA ASP A 349 55.82 -16.20 18.08
C ASP A 349 55.41 -14.79 18.58
N GLU A 350 55.92 -13.71 17.99
CA GLU A 350 55.69 -12.31 18.39
C GLU A 350 55.32 -11.34 17.25
N ALA A 351 55.45 -11.71 15.96
CA ALA A 351 55.16 -10.79 14.83
C ALA A 351 53.89 -11.21 14.07
N GLN A 352 52.77 -10.52 14.36
CA GLN A 352 51.45 -10.83 13.77
C GLN A 352 51.22 -10.24 12.36
N SER A 353 52.12 -9.37 11.85
CA SER A 353 52.01 -8.73 10.51
C SER A 353 53.36 -8.49 9.83
N LEU A 354 53.36 -8.30 8.51
CA LEU A 354 54.57 -8.03 7.72
C LEU A 354 55.28 -6.75 8.21
N LEU A 355 54.49 -5.75 8.61
CA LEU A 355 54.98 -4.49 9.15
C LEU A 355 55.77 -4.70 10.45
N ALA A 356 55.25 -5.54 11.36
CA ALA A 356 55.94 -5.89 12.60
C ALA A 356 57.24 -6.64 12.33
N TYR A 357 57.22 -7.57 11.37
CA TYR A 357 58.39 -8.32 10.97
C TYR A 357 59.47 -7.42 10.34
N ALA A 358 59.10 -6.57 9.38
CA ALA A 358 60.01 -5.64 8.71
C ALA A 358 60.61 -4.62 9.68
N TRP A 359 59.80 -4.05 10.58
CA TRP A 359 60.27 -3.13 11.61
C TRP A 359 61.27 -3.77 12.56
N ARG A 360 61.01 -5.00 13.00
CA ARG A 360 61.92 -5.75 13.87
C ARG A 360 63.28 -5.95 13.20
N LEU A 361 63.28 -6.47 11.97
CA LEU A 361 64.53 -6.67 11.21
C LEU A 361 65.29 -5.37 10.99
N TRP A 362 64.58 -4.29 10.67
CA TRP A 362 65.20 -2.98 10.48
C TRP A 362 65.82 -2.44 11.78
N ARG A 363 65.15 -2.57 12.93
CA ARG A 363 65.71 -2.18 14.24
C ARG A 363 66.92 -3.02 14.65
N GLU A 364 66.96 -4.28 14.26
CA GLU A 364 68.07 -5.20 14.54
C GLU A 364 69.24 -5.07 13.55
N ASP A 365 69.19 -4.12 12.61
CA ASP A 365 70.15 -3.96 11.51
C ASP A 365 70.27 -5.21 10.60
N LYS A 366 69.16 -5.93 10.47
CA LYS A 366 68.99 -7.15 9.66
C LYS A 366 67.99 -6.97 8.54
N ALA A 367 67.82 -5.75 8.05
CA ALA A 367 66.83 -5.44 7.00
C ALA A 367 67.04 -6.27 5.72
N LEU A 368 68.27 -6.68 5.41
CA LEU A 368 68.58 -7.55 4.27
C LEU A 368 67.93 -8.94 4.35
N ASP A 369 67.62 -9.43 5.56
CA ASP A 369 66.91 -10.70 5.75
C ASP A 369 65.43 -10.61 5.32
N LEU A 370 64.92 -9.39 5.08
CA LEU A 370 63.61 -9.18 4.50
C LEU A 370 63.61 -9.47 2.99
N MET A 371 64.75 -9.36 2.31
CA MET A 371 64.85 -9.40 0.85
C MET A 371 64.41 -10.75 0.29
N ASP A 372 63.46 -10.70 -0.66
CA ASP A 372 63.02 -11.87 -1.42
C ASP A 372 64.19 -12.54 -2.15
N GLU A 373 64.18 -13.87 -2.20
CA GLU A 373 65.26 -14.65 -2.81
C GLU A 373 65.46 -14.31 -4.29
N THR A 374 64.39 -13.94 -5.02
CA THR A 374 64.46 -13.57 -6.43
C THR A 374 65.10 -12.20 -6.67
N LEU A 375 65.14 -11.33 -5.65
CA LEU A 375 65.72 -9.99 -5.74
C LEU A 375 67.22 -9.96 -5.43
N ARG A 376 67.76 -11.01 -4.79
CA ARG A 376 69.16 -11.07 -4.31
C ARG A 376 70.21 -10.94 -5.41
N GLU A 377 69.90 -11.41 -6.62
CA GLU A 377 70.84 -11.38 -7.75
C GLU A 377 70.69 -10.14 -8.64
N ILE A 378 69.60 -9.38 -8.49
CA ILE A 378 69.19 -8.33 -9.44
C ILE A 378 69.27 -6.93 -8.80
N CYS A 379 69.09 -6.82 -7.48
CA CYS A 379 68.96 -5.53 -6.80
C CYS A 379 70.25 -5.11 -6.08
N ASN A 380 70.57 -3.81 -6.12
CA ASN A 380 71.65 -3.24 -5.32
C ASN A 380 71.25 -3.19 -3.84
N THR A 381 72.12 -3.70 -2.96
CA THR A 381 71.90 -3.72 -1.51
C THR A 381 71.54 -2.36 -0.91
N ASN A 382 72.19 -1.28 -1.37
CA ASN A 382 71.93 0.07 -0.87
C ASN A 382 70.57 0.61 -1.34
N GLU A 383 70.18 0.31 -2.57
CA GLU A 383 68.86 0.66 -3.10
C GLU A 383 67.75 -0.10 -2.35
N PHE A 384 67.97 -1.38 -2.06
CA PHE A 384 67.04 -2.17 -1.26
C PHE A 384 66.85 -1.59 0.14
N LEU A 385 67.94 -1.32 0.87
CA LEU A 385 67.89 -0.75 2.21
C LEU A 385 67.21 0.62 2.22
N ARG A 386 67.43 1.40 1.15
CA ARG A 386 66.76 2.68 0.92
C ARG A 386 65.25 2.51 0.74
N CYS A 387 64.82 1.56 -0.10
CA CYS A 387 63.41 1.23 -0.30
C CYS A 387 62.74 0.75 0.99
N VAL A 388 63.40 -0.08 1.79
CA VAL A 388 62.91 -0.51 3.11
C VAL A 388 62.72 0.70 4.03
N ASN A 389 63.70 1.60 4.08
CA ASN A 389 63.62 2.78 4.93
C ASN A 389 62.48 3.72 4.52
N VAL A 390 62.33 3.99 3.22
CA VAL A 390 61.20 4.80 2.69
C VAL A 390 59.86 4.13 2.97
N ALA A 391 59.76 2.81 2.82
CA ALA A 391 58.54 2.08 3.11
C ALA A 391 58.15 2.17 4.60
N LEU A 392 59.13 2.06 5.51
CA LEU A 392 58.92 2.24 6.95
C LEU A 392 58.50 3.66 7.32
N LEU A 393 59.02 4.68 6.62
CA LEU A 393 58.57 6.07 6.78
C LEU A 393 57.10 6.25 6.36
N CYS A 394 56.65 5.48 5.37
CA CYS A 394 55.27 5.54 4.87
C CYS A 394 54.26 4.86 5.82
N VAL A 395 54.66 3.81 6.54
CA VAL A 395 53.77 3.03 7.44
C VAL A 395 53.78 3.50 8.90
N GLN A 396 54.23 4.73 9.16
CA GLN A 396 54.21 5.31 10.50
C GLN A 396 52.79 5.47 11.06
N ASP A 397 52.63 5.32 12.37
CA ASP A 397 51.33 5.37 13.04
C ASP A 397 50.65 6.73 12.87
N ASP A 398 51.32 7.82 13.23
CA ASP A 398 50.82 9.18 13.04
C ASP A 398 50.85 9.59 11.55
N PRO A 399 49.72 9.97 10.93
CA PRO A 399 49.66 10.47 9.55
C PRO A 399 50.57 11.67 9.28
N SER A 400 50.86 12.47 10.29
CA SER A 400 51.71 13.67 10.22
C SER A 400 53.18 13.32 10.04
N ASP A 401 53.61 12.15 10.53
CA ASP A 401 54.99 11.67 10.43
C ASP A 401 55.29 11.02 9.08
N ARG A 402 54.26 10.58 8.35
CA ARG A 402 54.39 10.01 7.01
C ARG A 402 54.86 11.09 6.03
N PRO A 403 55.74 10.81 5.07
CA PRO A 403 56.11 11.77 4.03
C PRO A 403 54.91 12.12 3.12
N THR A 404 55.06 13.15 2.28
CA THR A 404 54.15 13.33 1.14
C THR A 404 54.59 12.42 -0.01
N MET A 405 53.68 12.03 -0.90
CA MET A 405 54.05 11.20 -2.06
C MET A 405 55.11 11.86 -2.95
N SER A 406 55.11 13.20 -3.05
CA SER A 406 56.17 13.93 -3.74
C SER A 406 57.55 13.72 -3.11
N ASN A 407 57.62 13.72 -1.77
CA ASN A 407 58.85 13.45 -1.04
C ASN A 407 59.27 11.98 -1.19
N VAL A 408 58.33 11.04 -1.20
CA VAL A 408 58.60 9.61 -1.44
C VAL A 408 59.30 9.40 -2.78
N VAL A 409 58.82 10.03 -3.86
CA VAL A 409 59.46 9.94 -5.19
C VAL A 409 60.89 10.48 -5.15
N VAL A 410 61.10 11.67 -4.56
CA VAL A 410 62.45 12.25 -4.42
C VAL A 410 63.36 11.35 -3.59
N MET A 411 62.84 10.79 -2.49
CA MET A 411 63.57 9.90 -1.60
C MET A 411 63.97 8.60 -2.31
N LEU A 412 63.15 8.07 -3.22
CA LEU A 412 63.48 6.87 -3.99
C LEU A 412 64.43 7.14 -5.17
N SER A 413 64.30 8.29 -5.83
CA SER A 413 65.08 8.61 -7.05
C SER A 413 66.45 9.25 -6.81
N SER A 414 66.72 9.80 -5.62
CA SER A 414 67.99 10.46 -5.32
C SER A 414 68.95 9.50 -4.63
N GLU A 415 70.15 9.26 -5.16
CA GLU A 415 71.16 8.42 -4.48
C GLU A 415 71.74 9.07 -3.21
N THR A 416 71.69 10.40 -3.10
CA THR A 416 72.41 11.19 -2.07
C THR A 416 71.52 11.81 -0.99
N ALA A 417 70.19 11.67 -1.07
CA ALA A 417 69.30 12.24 -0.07
C ALA A 417 69.37 11.47 1.26
N ASN A 418 69.75 12.17 2.35
CA ASN A 418 69.71 11.67 3.72
C ASN A 418 68.27 11.40 4.13
N LEU A 419 67.96 10.14 4.46
CA LEU A 419 66.63 9.73 4.89
C LEU A 419 66.47 9.90 6.41
N PRO A 420 65.32 10.42 6.88
CA PRO A 420 65.03 10.45 8.31
C PRO A 420 64.89 9.04 8.86
N VAL A 421 65.15 8.90 10.16
CA VAL A 421 64.97 7.65 10.88
C VAL A 421 63.47 7.43 11.12
N PRO A 422 62.87 6.33 10.63
CA PRO A 422 61.45 6.06 10.81
C PRO A 422 61.12 5.85 12.28
N LYS A 423 59.94 6.32 12.69
CA LYS A 423 59.36 6.04 14.01
C LYS A 423 58.56 4.74 13.96
N ASN A 424 58.04 4.35 15.13
CA ASN A 424 57.29 3.11 15.28
C ASN A 424 56.10 3.06 14.31
N PRO A 425 56.00 2.02 13.46
CA PRO A 425 54.87 1.85 12.58
C PRO A 425 53.64 1.40 13.36
N ALA A 426 52.48 1.58 12.74
CA ALA A 426 51.24 1.17 13.36
C ALA A 426 51.17 -0.36 13.52
N PHE A 427 51.09 -0.84 14.75
CA PHE A 427 50.87 -2.26 15.03
C PHE A 427 49.43 -2.47 15.48
N PHE A 428 48.64 -3.14 14.64
CA PHE A 428 47.33 -3.65 15.03
C PHE A 428 47.52 -4.75 16.11
N ILE A 429 47.42 -4.39 17.40
CA ILE A 429 47.35 -5.37 18.50
C ILE A 429 45.90 -5.87 18.57
N ARG A 430 45.61 -7.01 17.94
CA ARG A 430 44.31 -7.69 18.07
C ARG A 430 44.32 -8.72 19.21
N ARG A 431 44.41 -8.26 20.47
CA ARG A 431 43.73 -8.83 21.67
C ARG A 431 44.22 -8.17 22.97
N GLY A 432 43.27 -7.69 23.78
CA GLY A 432 43.55 -7.32 25.17
C GLY A 432 42.55 -6.41 25.89
N LEU A 433 41.26 -6.42 25.57
CA LEU A 433 40.23 -5.92 26.51
C LEU A 433 40.18 -6.85 27.72
N SER A 434 41.04 -6.61 28.71
CA SER A 434 40.89 -7.07 30.09
C SER A 434 41.95 -6.40 30.97
N GLY A 435 41.52 -5.43 31.78
CA GLY A 435 42.23 -5.08 33.01
C GLY A 435 42.54 -3.59 33.24
N ILE A 436 41.65 -2.95 34.00
CA ILE A 436 41.88 -1.82 34.92
C ILE A 436 41.78 -0.40 34.34
N ALA A 437 40.77 0.31 34.85
CA ALA A 437 40.46 1.73 34.67
C ALA A 437 41.46 2.67 35.37
N SER A 438 41.60 3.91 34.89
CA SER A 438 41.30 5.15 35.66
C SER A 438 41.66 6.41 34.87
N CYS A 439 41.08 7.53 35.30
CA CYS A 439 40.97 8.83 34.66
C CYS A 439 42.17 9.77 34.92
N SER A 440 42.49 10.60 33.92
CA SER A 440 43.06 11.96 33.92
C SER A 440 44.38 12.33 34.64
N SER A 441 45.19 13.05 33.85
CA SER A 441 46.15 14.13 34.19
C SER A 441 47.64 13.81 34.39
N LYS A 442 48.44 14.79 33.95
CA LYS A 442 49.88 14.80 33.66
C LYS A 442 50.76 14.74 34.91
N GLN A 443 51.88 14.00 34.85
CA GLN A 443 53.29 14.49 34.96
C GLN A 443 54.26 13.38 35.44
N GLY A 444 55.42 13.28 34.77
CA GLY A 444 56.74 13.14 35.41
C GLY A 444 57.18 11.81 36.05
N THR A 445 57.91 11.01 35.26
CA THR A 445 59.16 10.26 35.60
C THR A 445 59.26 9.42 36.90
N GLY A 446 59.48 8.10 36.72
CA GLY A 446 60.58 7.35 37.37
C GLY A 446 60.26 6.30 38.45
N LEU A 447 60.58 5.03 38.12
CA LEU A 447 61.09 3.92 38.97
C LEU A 447 60.15 3.07 39.89
N PHE A 448 60.15 1.76 39.55
CA PHE A 448 60.11 0.53 40.39
C PHE A 448 58.86 0.06 41.18
N SER A 449 58.30 -1.04 40.68
CA SER A 449 57.91 -2.33 41.32
C SER A 449 57.14 -2.41 42.66
N THR A 450 55.98 -3.08 42.61
CA THR A 450 55.57 -4.31 43.34
C THR A 450 54.11 -4.34 43.87
N ALA A 451 53.36 -5.33 43.35
CA ALA A 451 52.50 -6.31 44.03
C ALA A 451 51.17 -5.94 44.75
N SER A 452 50.09 -6.56 44.22
CA SER A 452 49.18 -7.53 44.90
C SER A 452 47.74 -7.16 45.31
N SER A 453 46.82 -7.99 44.78
CA SER A 453 45.65 -8.65 45.40
C SER A 453 44.28 -7.93 45.57
N SER A 454 43.32 -8.44 44.77
CA SER A 454 42.07 -9.14 45.18
C SER A 454 41.10 -8.53 46.21
N SER A 455 39.83 -8.35 45.83
CA SER A 455 38.62 -8.85 46.55
C SER A 455 37.34 -8.66 45.71
N LYS A 456 36.46 -9.69 45.74
CA LYS A 456 35.17 -9.83 45.05
C LYS A 456 34.03 -9.03 45.72
N GLN A 457 32.95 -8.71 45.00
CA GLN A 457 31.60 -9.10 45.43
C GLN A 457 30.52 -9.00 44.34
N GLU A 458 29.57 -9.93 44.45
CA GLU A 458 28.42 -10.28 43.61
C GLU A 458 27.15 -9.74 44.30
N ILE A 459 26.17 -9.20 43.58
CA ILE A 459 24.81 -8.99 44.14
C ILE A 459 23.75 -9.39 43.11
N ASN A 460 22.94 -10.34 43.58
CA ASN A 460 21.74 -10.94 43.00
C ASN A 460 20.50 -10.09 43.35
N ILE A 461 19.48 -10.01 42.49
CA ILE A 461 18.14 -9.54 42.91
C ILE A 461 17.07 -10.50 42.40
N ASP A 462 16.43 -11.14 43.37
CA ASP A 462 15.36 -12.12 43.27
C ASP A 462 14.01 -11.56 42.79
N THR A 463 13.24 -12.52 42.26
CA THR A 463 11.84 -12.44 41.86
C THR A 463 10.88 -12.33 43.05
N LYS A 464 9.68 -11.78 42.81
CA LYS A 464 8.51 -12.13 43.63
C LYS A 464 7.24 -12.22 42.81
N ILE A 465 6.77 -13.46 42.67
CA ILE A 465 5.42 -13.86 42.28
C ILE A 465 4.54 -13.75 43.53
N ALA A 466 3.30 -13.28 43.37
CA ALA A 466 2.22 -13.52 44.33
C ALA A 466 0.94 -13.83 43.57
N SER A 467 0.56 -15.10 43.61
CA SER A 467 -0.81 -15.60 43.47
C SER A 467 -1.44 -15.64 44.87
N ASP A 468 -2.69 -15.21 45.01
CA ASP A 468 -3.60 -15.80 46.01
C ASP A 468 -5.07 -15.64 45.61
N GLU A 469 -5.85 -16.64 46.01
CA GLU A 469 -7.26 -16.92 45.71
C GLU A 469 -8.26 -16.16 46.60
N GLY A 470 -9.52 -16.10 46.16
CA GLY A 470 -10.66 -16.36 47.04
C GLY A 470 -11.43 -15.15 47.61
N ARG A 471 -12.59 -14.83 47.00
CA ARG A 471 -13.92 -15.10 47.56
C ARG A 471 -15.04 -14.86 46.54
#